data_AF-A0A1F8SIK2-F1
#
_entry.id   AF-A0A1F8SIK2-F1
#
_cell.length_a   1.000
_cell.length_b   1.000
_cell.length_c   1.000
_cell.angle_alpha   90.00
_cell.angle_beta   90.00
_cell.angle_gamma   90.00
#
_symmetry.space_group_name_H-M   'P 1'
#
loop_
_entity.id
_entity.type
_entity.pdbx_description
1 polymer ?
#
loop_
_entity_poly.entity_id
_entity_poly.type
_entity_poly.pdbx_seq_one_letter_code
_entity_poly.pdbx_strand_id
1 'polypeptide(L)'
;MKRLNPVGSVLGFLLTLLLFIGLGVSLWFNRGLAFSPGKVTSKSINGVVIQGFTSHADFEKQCGKCHDPLSSSLATKCMNCHVEVGKQIKSGQGIHSQIGVIDECASCHPEHRGRDFDPTKASFQLFDHTAAGFSLNWHQINYDATPMQCSECHKNPTYSVIDNQSCLDCHSGHEKNFAQVHVGDFGSNCLGCHDGQDRMINFDHGQTGFILDGQHGQIKCTECHKNDTIKDTPKECKDCHNEPTMHQGLFEQTCDTCHTAQSWLPANLDGQFFEHFGTTGFSLVLHQVDYSNQVITCTNCHPNDLQTTDVKVCIECHSQQDTAFMSDHQQQFGVACMVCHDGVDRLSNFDHVNFFPLEGKHASAQCEQCHANQVYRGTSTECWQCHKEPDIHVGVFGLKCYYCHTADVWSPATLRQHNFPVNHGVEDQNVQLQCDTCHGTNYIDYTCYNCHDHQPSEIAQSHQAVGITEQDLPACTKCHPAGKIIESQQAP
;
A
#
# COMPACT_ATOMS: atom_id res chain seq x y z
N MET A 1 -24.36 -1.71 -58.67
CA MET A 1 -24.89 -0.40 -58.25
C MET A 1 -23.90 0.24 -57.27
N LYS A 2 -23.11 1.24 -57.71
CA LYS A 2 -22.17 1.97 -56.85
C LYS A 2 -22.97 2.92 -55.94
N ARG A 3 -22.90 2.74 -54.62
CA ARG A 3 -23.50 3.67 -53.66
C ARG A 3 -22.70 4.98 -53.69
N LEU A 4 -23.34 6.06 -54.13
CA LEU A 4 -22.80 7.41 -54.04
C LEU A 4 -22.72 7.82 -52.56
N ASN A 5 -21.52 8.20 -52.12
CA ASN A 5 -21.25 8.66 -50.77
C ASN A 5 -21.98 10.01 -50.54
N PRO A 6 -22.90 10.14 -49.57
CA PRO A 6 -23.79 11.30 -49.43
C PRO A 6 -23.06 12.62 -49.15
N VAL A 7 -21.79 12.56 -48.75
CA VAL A 7 -20.96 13.73 -48.40
C VAL A 7 -20.37 14.43 -49.64
N GLY A 8 -20.33 13.77 -50.80
CA GLY A 8 -19.74 14.32 -52.03
C GLY A 8 -20.73 14.95 -53.02
N SER A 9 -22.04 14.94 -52.71
CA SER A 9 -23.05 15.52 -53.62
C SER A 9 -23.23 17.01 -53.36
N VAL A 10 -23.48 17.78 -54.43
CA VAL A 10 -23.80 19.23 -54.35
C VAL A 10 -24.95 19.49 -53.37
N LEU A 11 -25.92 18.57 -53.30
CA LEU A 11 -27.03 18.65 -52.36
C LEU A 11 -26.61 18.45 -50.90
N GLY A 12 -25.67 17.53 -50.64
CA GLY A 12 -25.07 17.32 -49.32
C GLY A 12 -24.30 18.56 -48.85
N PHE A 13 -23.49 19.15 -49.72
CA PHE A 13 -22.75 20.38 -49.40
C PHE A 13 -23.68 21.56 -49.08
N LEU A 14 -24.77 21.75 -49.86
CA LEU A 14 -25.76 22.78 -49.62
C LEU A 14 -26.52 22.58 -48.29
N LEU A 15 -26.88 21.34 -47.95
CA LEU A 15 -27.53 21.03 -46.68
C LEU A 15 -26.61 21.28 -45.49
N THR A 16 -25.32 20.90 -45.60
CA THR A 16 -24.32 21.18 -44.57
C THR A 16 -24.10 22.69 -44.40
N LEU A 17 -24.01 23.44 -45.49
CA LEU A 17 -23.88 24.90 -45.46
C LEU A 17 -25.10 25.56 -44.80
N LEU A 18 -26.32 25.14 -45.15
CA LEU A 18 -27.56 25.62 -44.53
C LEU A 18 -27.61 25.28 -43.03
N LEU A 19 -27.10 24.12 -42.63
CA LEU A 19 -27.02 23.74 -41.22
C LEU A 19 -26.03 24.61 -40.45
N PHE A 20 -24.86 24.90 -41.02
CA PHE A 20 -23.90 25.84 -40.42
C PHE A 20 -24.40 27.28 -40.38
N ILE A 21 -25.13 27.75 -41.41
CA ILE A 21 -25.78 29.06 -41.42
C ILE A 21 -26.89 29.10 -40.35
N GLY A 22 -27.72 28.06 -40.27
CA GLY A 22 -28.76 27.94 -39.24
C GLY A 22 -28.18 27.92 -37.83
N LEU A 23 -27.09 27.18 -37.62
CA LEU A 23 -26.36 27.16 -36.35
C LEU A 23 -25.74 28.53 -36.04
N GLY A 24 -25.10 29.18 -37.02
CA GLY A 24 -24.52 30.51 -36.88
C GLY A 24 -25.56 31.58 -36.54
N VAL A 25 -26.72 31.55 -37.20
CA VAL A 25 -27.86 32.44 -36.93
C VAL A 25 -28.43 32.17 -35.53
N SER A 26 -28.61 30.89 -35.15
CA SER A 26 -29.09 30.51 -33.82
C SER A 26 -28.13 30.97 -32.71
N LEU A 27 -26.82 30.76 -32.90
CA LEU A 27 -25.78 31.20 -31.96
C LEU A 27 -25.68 32.74 -31.87
N TRP A 28 -25.91 33.43 -32.99
CA TRP A 28 -25.97 34.90 -33.04
C TRP A 28 -27.16 35.47 -32.27
N PHE A 29 -28.37 34.91 -32.45
CA PHE A 29 -29.56 35.34 -31.72
C PHE A 29 -29.52 34.98 -30.23
N ASN A 30 -28.92 33.83 -29.88
CA ASN A 30 -28.78 33.39 -28.49
C ASN A 30 -27.52 33.93 -27.79
N ARG A 31 -26.71 34.76 -28.47
CA ARG A 31 -25.51 35.45 -27.93
C ARG A 31 -24.62 34.56 -27.05
N GLY A 32 -24.42 33.29 -27.43
CA GLY A 32 -23.55 32.37 -26.70
C GLY A 32 -24.17 31.70 -25.45
N LEU A 33 -25.44 31.93 -25.11
CA LEU A 33 -26.12 31.23 -24.01
C LEU A 33 -26.17 29.70 -24.20
N ALA A 34 -26.02 29.22 -25.45
CA ALA A 34 -25.95 27.79 -25.77
C ALA A 34 -24.77 27.08 -25.08
N PHE A 35 -23.73 27.81 -24.67
CA PHE A 35 -22.55 27.29 -23.98
C PHE A 35 -22.47 27.77 -22.52
N SER A 36 -23.54 28.38 -21.99
CA SER A 36 -23.59 28.80 -20.59
C SER A 36 -23.74 27.57 -19.68
N PRO A 37 -22.95 27.44 -18.59
CA PRO A 37 -23.11 26.37 -17.61
C PRO A 37 -24.46 26.41 -16.87
N GLY A 38 -25.14 27.55 -16.90
CA GLY A 38 -26.42 27.74 -16.21
C GLY A 38 -26.85 29.21 -16.17
N LYS A 39 -28.04 29.47 -15.60
CA LYS A 39 -28.51 30.84 -15.36
C LYS A 39 -27.73 31.48 -14.22
N VAL A 40 -27.37 32.74 -14.39
CA VAL A 40 -26.71 33.53 -13.34
C VAL A 40 -27.70 34.10 -12.33
N THR A 41 -27.25 34.44 -11.13
CA THR A 41 -28.08 34.96 -10.04
C THR A 41 -28.81 36.26 -10.40
N SER A 42 -30.03 36.41 -9.88
CA SER A 42 -30.78 37.67 -9.84
C SER A 42 -30.87 38.24 -8.43
N LYS A 43 -30.05 37.76 -7.48
CA LYS A 43 -29.96 38.37 -6.15
C LYS A 43 -29.39 39.78 -6.27
N SER A 44 -30.05 40.71 -5.58
CA SER A 44 -29.70 42.12 -5.55
C SER A 44 -29.80 42.65 -4.13
N ILE A 45 -28.95 43.62 -3.79
CA ILE A 45 -29.08 44.38 -2.55
C ILE A 45 -29.96 45.60 -2.85
N ASN A 46 -31.01 45.80 -2.05
CA ASN A 46 -31.97 46.89 -2.27
C ASN A 46 -31.26 48.25 -2.32
N GLY A 47 -31.51 48.99 -3.41
CA GLY A 47 -30.95 50.33 -3.63
C GLY A 47 -29.51 50.38 -4.15
N VAL A 48 -28.88 49.23 -4.41
CA VAL A 48 -27.51 49.17 -4.95
C VAL A 48 -27.56 48.90 -6.44
N VAL A 49 -26.99 49.82 -7.23
CA VAL A 49 -26.80 49.68 -8.68
C VAL A 49 -25.31 49.84 -8.98
N ILE A 50 -24.69 48.82 -9.56
CA ILE A 50 -23.27 48.81 -9.90
C ILE A 50 -23.14 48.92 -11.41
N GLN A 51 -22.53 50.01 -11.88
CA GLN A 51 -22.33 50.28 -13.32
C GLN A 51 -23.62 50.17 -14.17
N GLY A 52 -24.77 50.49 -13.58
CA GLY A 52 -26.08 50.42 -14.25
C GLY A 52 -26.80 49.07 -14.16
N PHE A 53 -26.25 48.09 -13.43
CA PHE A 53 -26.86 46.77 -13.23
C PHE A 53 -27.27 46.58 -11.76
N THR A 54 -28.41 45.93 -11.54
CA THR A 54 -28.95 45.59 -10.22
C THR A 54 -28.58 44.18 -9.79
N SER A 55 -28.35 43.29 -10.76
CA SER A 55 -27.92 41.91 -10.52
C SER A 55 -27.13 41.36 -11.72
N HIS A 56 -26.47 40.21 -11.55
CA HIS A 56 -25.75 39.54 -12.64
C HIS A 56 -26.67 39.12 -13.79
N ALA A 57 -27.95 38.83 -13.50
CA ALA A 57 -28.96 38.51 -14.52
C ALA A 57 -29.14 39.61 -15.57
N ASP A 58 -28.90 40.88 -15.23
CA ASP A 58 -29.14 42.02 -16.12
C ASP A 58 -28.15 42.06 -17.31
N PHE A 59 -26.99 41.42 -17.17
CA PHE A 59 -25.95 41.39 -18.19
C PHE A 59 -25.50 39.97 -18.56
N GLU A 60 -26.31 38.95 -18.27
CA GLU A 60 -25.97 37.53 -18.51
C GLU A 60 -25.60 37.19 -19.97
N LYS A 61 -26.12 37.96 -20.92
CA LYS A 61 -25.85 37.80 -22.36
C LYS A 61 -24.54 38.48 -22.80
N GLN A 62 -23.82 39.11 -21.87
CA GLN A 62 -22.57 39.83 -22.10
C GLN A 62 -21.42 39.10 -21.40
N CYS A 63 -21.14 37.85 -21.79
CA CYS A 63 -20.17 36.96 -21.13
C CYS A 63 -18.79 37.62 -20.90
N GLY A 64 -18.35 38.48 -21.83
CA GLY A 64 -17.09 39.24 -21.75
C GLY A 64 -16.98 40.25 -20.58
N LYS A 65 -18.09 40.52 -19.89
CA LYS A 65 -18.11 41.31 -18.65
C LYS A 65 -17.50 40.54 -17.48
N CYS A 66 -17.56 39.21 -17.51
CA CYS A 66 -16.99 38.34 -16.49
C CYS A 66 -15.77 37.57 -17.01
N HIS A 67 -15.85 37.01 -18.22
CA HIS A 67 -14.82 36.14 -18.79
C HIS A 67 -13.94 36.84 -19.81
N ASP A 68 -12.62 36.65 -19.72
CA ASP A 68 -11.70 36.99 -20.79
C ASP A 68 -11.32 35.73 -21.59
N PRO A 69 -11.16 35.83 -22.93
CA PRO A 69 -10.68 34.71 -23.73
C PRO A 69 -9.33 34.20 -23.22
N LEU A 70 -9.22 32.90 -22.99
CA LEU A 70 -7.98 32.21 -22.57
C LEU A 70 -7.42 32.64 -21.19
N SER A 71 -8.18 33.36 -20.37
CA SER A 71 -7.82 33.66 -18.98
C SER A 71 -8.47 32.67 -18.01
N SER A 72 -7.69 32.16 -17.06
CA SER A 72 -8.19 31.34 -15.95
C SER A 72 -8.69 32.17 -14.76
N SER A 73 -8.26 33.43 -14.61
CA SER A 73 -8.67 34.30 -13.49
C SER A 73 -9.74 35.30 -13.90
N LEU A 74 -10.74 35.43 -13.03
CA LEU A 74 -11.87 36.37 -13.14
C LEU A 74 -11.72 37.56 -12.17
N ALA A 75 -10.72 37.53 -11.27
CA ALA A 75 -10.63 38.43 -10.13
C ALA A 75 -10.63 39.91 -10.53
N THR A 76 -9.88 40.28 -11.57
CA THR A 76 -9.85 41.66 -12.08
C THR A 76 -11.23 42.12 -12.57
N LYS A 77 -11.98 41.26 -13.26
CA LYS A 77 -13.33 41.58 -13.77
C LYS A 77 -14.32 41.75 -12.63
N CYS A 78 -14.28 40.86 -11.64
CA CYS A 78 -15.10 40.97 -10.43
C CYS A 78 -14.81 42.29 -9.68
N MET A 79 -13.54 42.60 -9.42
CA MET A 79 -13.15 43.80 -8.67
C MET A 79 -13.45 45.13 -9.40
N ASN A 80 -13.52 45.13 -10.74
CA ASN A 80 -13.91 46.33 -11.50
C ASN A 80 -15.34 46.80 -11.20
N CYS A 81 -16.24 45.87 -10.87
CA CYS A 81 -17.59 46.17 -10.41
C CYS A 81 -17.66 46.23 -8.88
N HIS A 82 -17.03 45.28 -8.19
CA HIS A 82 -16.99 45.19 -6.72
C HIS A 82 -15.80 45.98 -6.13
N VAL A 83 -15.76 47.28 -6.41
CA VAL A 83 -14.61 48.16 -6.08
C VAL A 83 -14.32 48.19 -4.58
N GLU A 84 -15.34 48.14 -3.72
CA GLU A 84 -15.15 48.13 -2.26
C GLU A 84 -14.48 46.85 -1.76
N VAL A 85 -14.75 45.69 -2.40
CA VAL A 85 -14.04 44.43 -2.09
C VAL A 85 -12.57 44.55 -2.53
N GLY A 86 -12.32 45.12 -3.71
CA GLY A 86 -10.96 45.39 -4.17
C GLY A 86 -10.19 46.36 -3.26
N LYS A 87 -10.88 47.33 -2.64
CA LYS A 87 -10.29 48.21 -1.62
C LYS A 87 -9.98 47.46 -0.34
N GLN A 88 -10.91 46.60 0.11
CA GLN A 88 -10.75 45.76 1.30
C GLN A 88 -9.48 44.89 1.20
N ILE A 89 -9.30 44.22 0.06
CA ILE A 89 -8.11 43.41 -0.22
C ILE A 89 -6.83 44.26 -0.17
N LYS A 90 -6.82 45.43 -0.81
CA LYS A 90 -5.64 46.31 -0.88
C LYS A 90 -5.30 47.01 0.43
N SER A 91 -6.29 47.32 1.26
CA SER A 91 -6.08 48.05 2.52
C SER A 91 -5.59 47.16 3.66
N GLY A 92 -5.63 45.83 3.48
CA GLY A 92 -5.31 44.89 4.55
C GLY A 92 -6.36 44.84 5.66
N GLN A 93 -7.54 45.43 5.43
CA GLN A 93 -8.60 45.52 6.43
C GLN A 93 -9.83 44.71 6.01
N GLY A 94 -10.33 43.86 6.91
CA GLY A 94 -11.56 43.10 6.75
C GLY A 94 -11.36 41.70 6.13
N ILE A 95 -12.42 40.91 6.07
CA ILE A 95 -12.34 39.46 5.85
C ILE A 95 -11.58 39.09 4.56
N HIS A 96 -11.85 39.76 3.44
CA HIS A 96 -11.20 39.42 2.17
C HIS A 96 -9.67 39.65 2.16
N SER A 97 -9.12 40.49 3.03
CA SER A 97 -7.66 40.63 3.15
C SER A 97 -7.03 39.63 4.11
N GLN A 98 -7.84 38.91 4.89
CA GLN A 98 -7.39 37.90 5.86
C GLN A 98 -7.42 36.48 5.28
N ILE A 99 -7.96 36.32 4.06
CA ILE A 99 -8.06 35.04 3.34
C ILE A 99 -6.79 34.83 2.50
N GLY A 100 -6.18 33.65 2.58
CA GLY A 100 -4.95 33.35 1.83
C GLY A 100 -5.10 33.19 0.30
N VAL A 101 -6.31 32.91 -0.20
CA VAL A 101 -6.60 32.62 -1.62
C VAL A 101 -7.60 33.63 -2.19
N ILE A 102 -7.13 34.84 -2.54
CA ILE A 102 -7.99 35.98 -2.93
C ILE A 102 -8.25 36.10 -4.44
N ASP A 103 -7.44 35.45 -5.29
CA ASP A 103 -7.48 35.62 -6.75
C ASP A 103 -8.46 34.69 -7.48
N GLU A 104 -9.18 33.83 -6.73
CA GLU A 104 -10.14 32.87 -7.25
C GLU A 104 -11.53 33.09 -6.64
N CYS A 105 -12.12 34.27 -6.83
CA CYS A 105 -13.38 34.65 -6.18
C CYS A 105 -14.52 33.62 -6.35
N ALA A 106 -14.54 32.91 -7.48
CA ALA A 106 -15.56 31.91 -7.81
C ALA A 106 -15.49 30.62 -6.96
N SER A 107 -14.38 30.35 -6.27
CA SER A 107 -14.26 29.21 -5.36
C SER A 107 -15.17 29.37 -4.14
N CYS A 108 -15.24 30.60 -3.60
CA CYS A 108 -16.10 30.97 -2.48
C CYS A 108 -17.46 31.51 -2.94
N HIS A 109 -17.50 32.29 -4.03
CA HIS A 109 -18.71 32.92 -4.58
C HIS A 109 -19.08 32.33 -5.95
N PRO A 110 -19.58 31.09 -6.01
CA PRO A 110 -19.87 30.42 -7.28
C PRO A 110 -21.04 31.08 -8.00
N GLU A 111 -20.98 31.10 -9.32
CA GLU A 111 -22.04 31.63 -10.19
C GLU A 111 -22.63 30.50 -11.07
N HIS A 112 -23.65 30.83 -11.87
CA HIS A 112 -24.37 29.92 -12.78
C HIS A 112 -25.24 28.87 -12.08
N ARG A 113 -25.59 29.08 -10.81
CA ARG A 113 -26.40 28.16 -10.00
C ARG A 113 -27.89 28.49 -9.98
N GLY A 114 -28.34 29.40 -10.83
CA GLY A 114 -29.75 29.80 -10.96
C GLY A 114 -30.03 31.18 -10.39
N ARG A 115 -31.23 31.68 -10.71
CA ARG A 115 -31.69 33.04 -10.38
C ARG A 115 -31.77 33.30 -8.88
N ASP A 116 -32.19 32.29 -8.13
CA ASP A 116 -32.40 32.41 -6.68
C ASP A 116 -31.16 32.06 -5.84
N PHE A 117 -30.05 31.71 -6.48
CA PHE A 117 -28.82 31.37 -5.78
C PHE A 117 -28.16 32.61 -5.18
N ASP A 118 -27.83 32.58 -3.89
CA ASP A 118 -27.12 33.66 -3.21
C ASP A 118 -25.65 33.28 -2.99
N PRO A 119 -24.72 33.78 -3.84
CA PRO A 119 -23.31 33.45 -3.75
C PRO A 119 -22.65 34.00 -2.48
N THR A 120 -23.20 35.05 -1.87
CA THR A 120 -22.68 35.63 -0.62
C THR A 120 -23.10 34.79 0.58
N LYS A 121 -24.34 34.29 0.61
CA LYS A 121 -24.77 33.40 1.70
C LYS A 121 -24.09 32.03 1.62
N ALA A 122 -23.92 31.50 0.41
CA ALA A 122 -23.27 30.22 0.20
C ALA A 122 -21.80 30.21 0.64
N SER A 123 -21.09 31.33 0.43
CA SER A 123 -19.68 31.43 0.82
C SER A 123 -19.47 31.31 2.33
N PHE A 124 -20.41 31.78 3.16
CA PHE A 124 -20.32 31.64 4.62
C PHE A 124 -20.62 30.23 5.11
N GLN A 125 -21.54 29.51 4.47
CA GLN A 125 -21.94 28.16 4.89
C GLN A 125 -20.89 27.09 4.59
N LEU A 126 -20.08 27.32 3.56
CA LEU A 126 -19.04 26.40 3.10
C LEU A 126 -17.64 27.00 3.29
N PHE A 127 -17.50 27.98 4.17
CA PHE A 127 -16.24 28.68 4.37
C PHE A 127 -15.20 27.75 5.02
N ASP A 128 -14.12 27.51 4.30
CA ASP A 128 -12.96 26.80 4.85
C ASP A 128 -12.17 27.75 5.77
N HIS A 129 -12.24 27.51 7.07
CA HIS A 129 -11.59 28.35 8.06
C HIS A 129 -10.05 28.25 8.00
N THR A 130 -9.49 27.22 7.36
CA THR A 130 -8.04 27.15 7.12
C THR A 130 -7.58 28.32 6.25
N ALA A 131 -8.47 28.86 5.40
CA ALA A 131 -8.19 30.06 4.61
C ALA A 131 -7.99 31.32 5.48
N ALA A 132 -8.48 31.30 6.73
CA ALA A 132 -8.28 32.32 7.76
C ALA A 132 -7.21 31.92 8.81
N GLY A 133 -6.44 30.85 8.56
CA GLY A 133 -5.35 30.41 9.43
C GLY A 133 -5.76 29.54 10.63
N PHE A 134 -7.03 29.09 10.70
CA PHE A 134 -7.50 28.23 11.79
C PHE A 134 -8.44 27.12 11.28
N SER A 135 -8.11 25.86 11.54
CA SER A 135 -8.90 24.71 11.14
C SER A 135 -10.03 24.41 12.12
N LEU A 136 -11.22 24.06 11.59
CA LEU A 136 -12.32 23.55 12.40
C LEU A 136 -12.28 22.02 12.60
N ASN A 137 -11.22 21.32 12.19
CA ASN A 137 -11.15 19.86 12.30
C ASN A 137 -11.49 19.34 13.72
N TRP A 138 -11.03 20.05 14.75
CA TRP A 138 -11.32 19.73 16.16
C TRP A 138 -12.34 20.67 16.82
N HIS A 139 -13.00 21.53 16.04
CA HIS A 139 -13.95 22.54 16.53
C HIS A 139 -15.28 22.48 15.75
N GLN A 140 -15.74 21.26 15.44
CA GLN A 140 -17.03 21.00 14.80
C GLN A 140 -18.13 20.63 15.79
N ILE A 141 -17.75 20.18 16.99
CA ILE A 141 -18.64 19.62 17.99
C ILE A 141 -18.24 20.20 19.35
N ASN A 142 -19.23 20.60 20.13
CA ASN A 142 -19.07 21.03 21.52
C ASN A 142 -18.71 19.85 22.43
N TYR A 143 -18.18 20.15 23.61
CA TYR A 143 -17.84 19.14 24.61
C TYR A 143 -19.05 18.30 25.11
N ASP A 144 -20.27 18.80 24.94
CA ASP A 144 -21.52 18.07 25.21
C ASP A 144 -22.02 17.24 24.01
N ALA A 145 -21.18 17.09 22.98
CA ALA A 145 -21.44 16.40 21.72
C ALA A 145 -22.48 17.08 20.81
N THR A 146 -22.85 18.35 21.03
CA THR A 146 -23.73 19.09 20.11
C THR A 146 -22.95 19.74 18.95
N PRO A 147 -23.54 19.89 17.74
CA PRO A 147 -22.87 20.56 16.62
C PRO A 147 -22.60 22.03 16.91
N MET A 148 -21.34 22.45 16.73
CA MET A 148 -20.90 23.81 17.03
C MET A 148 -21.56 24.82 16.10
N GLN A 149 -22.09 25.91 16.65
CA GLN A 149 -22.73 26.99 15.88
C GLN A 149 -21.77 28.16 15.67
N CYS A 150 -21.93 28.91 14.57
CA CYS A 150 -21.06 30.06 14.26
C CYS A 150 -20.97 31.07 15.43
N SER A 151 -22.09 31.29 16.14
CA SER A 151 -22.20 32.21 17.28
C SER A 151 -21.45 31.74 18.54
N GLU A 152 -21.01 30.49 18.58
CA GLU A 152 -20.24 29.98 19.71
C GLU A 152 -18.84 30.56 19.72
N CYS A 153 -18.21 30.72 18.55
CA CYS A 153 -16.92 31.42 18.40
C CYS A 153 -17.08 32.90 18.01
N HIS A 154 -17.99 33.23 17.09
CA HIS A 154 -18.16 34.59 16.58
C HIS A 154 -19.28 35.33 17.32
N LYS A 155 -18.92 36.09 18.34
CA LYS A 155 -19.89 36.89 19.12
C LYS A 155 -20.41 38.13 18.36
N ASN A 156 -19.75 38.53 17.27
CA ASN A 156 -20.15 39.68 16.45
C ASN A 156 -20.91 39.23 15.18
N PRO A 157 -22.04 39.89 14.81
CA PRO A 157 -22.83 39.54 13.62
C PRO A 157 -22.09 39.71 12.28
N THR A 158 -20.93 40.36 12.27
CA THR A 158 -20.08 40.53 11.07
C THR A 158 -19.08 39.39 10.86
N TYR A 159 -18.96 38.44 11.79
CA TYR A 159 -18.07 37.26 11.71
C TYR A 159 -16.60 37.58 11.37
N SER A 160 -16.17 38.81 11.64
CA SER A 160 -14.92 39.38 11.12
C SER A 160 -13.70 39.18 12.02
N VAL A 161 -13.91 38.91 13.31
CA VAL A 161 -12.85 38.72 14.30
C VAL A 161 -13.33 37.73 15.36
N ILE A 162 -12.43 36.86 15.82
CA ILE A 162 -12.58 36.08 17.05
C ILE A 162 -11.72 36.76 18.12
N ASP A 163 -12.30 36.99 19.29
CA ASP A 163 -11.55 37.46 20.46
C ASP A 163 -10.93 36.25 21.18
N ASN A 164 -9.66 36.36 21.58
CA ASN A 164 -8.97 35.30 22.34
C ASN A 164 -9.71 34.95 23.64
N GLN A 165 -10.45 35.90 24.22
CA GLN A 165 -11.30 35.64 25.38
C GLN A 165 -12.39 34.60 25.08
N SER A 166 -12.91 34.54 23.85
CA SER A 166 -13.91 33.53 23.46
C SER A 166 -13.34 32.11 23.54
N CYS A 167 -12.06 31.92 23.22
CA CYS A 167 -11.36 30.65 23.39
C CYS A 167 -11.27 30.30 24.88
N LEU A 168 -10.85 31.25 25.71
CA LEU A 168 -10.67 31.04 27.15
C LEU A 168 -11.98 30.76 27.88
N ASP A 169 -13.06 31.46 27.55
CA ASP A 169 -14.36 31.28 28.16
C ASP A 169 -14.89 29.86 27.93
N CYS A 170 -14.66 29.30 26.73
CA CYS A 170 -15.03 27.93 26.40
C CYS A 170 -14.07 26.91 27.05
N HIS A 171 -12.77 26.98 26.77
CA HIS A 171 -11.80 25.98 27.22
C HIS A 171 -11.62 25.96 28.74
N SER A 172 -11.69 27.11 29.42
CA SER A 172 -11.62 27.17 30.89
C SER A 172 -12.86 26.61 31.57
N GLY A 173 -13.97 26.45 30.84
CA GLY A 173 -15.17 25.76 31.33
C GLY A 173 -14.99 24.25 31.46
N HIS A 174 -14.03 23.67 30.73
CA HIS A 174 -13.75 22.23 30.72
C HIS A 174 -12.51 21.87 31.54
N GLU A 175 -11.38 22.53 31.28
CA GLU A 175 -10.10 22.24 31.92
C GLU A 175 -9.49 23.52 32.52
N LYS A 176 -10.14 24.01 33.58
CA LYS A 176 -9.81 25.30 34.19
C LYS A 176 -8.35 25.41 34.64
N ASN A 177 -7.82 24.38 35.29
CA ASN A 177 -6.46 24.40 35.83
C ASN A 177 -5.43 24.47 34.69
N PHE A 178 -5.56 23.59 33.70
CA PHE A 178 -4.72 23.60 32.52
C PHE A 178 -4.77 24.94 31.79
N ALA A 179 -5.97 25.46 31.48
CA ALA A 179 -6.12 26.73 30.79
C ALA A 179 -5.48 27.90 31.56
N GLN A 180 -5.58 27.93 32.88
CA GLN A 180 -4.97 28.97 33.71
C GLN A 180 -3.44 28.90 33.72
N VAL A 181 -2.87 27.71 33.92
CA VAL A 181 -1.41 27.51 33.90
C VAL A 181 -0.86 27.81 32.51
N HIS A 182 -1.50 27.28 31.47
CA HIS A 182 -1.08 27.44 30.08
C HIS A 182 -1.04 28.91 29.63
N VAL A 183 -2.10 29.69 29.92
CA VAL A 183 -2.12 31.13 29.63
C VAL A 183 -1.11 31.90 30.48
N GLY A 184 -0.94 31.53 31.75
CA GLY A 184 0.06 32.13 32.62
C GLY A 184 1.49 31.93 32.10
N ASP A 185 1.75 30.81 31.45
CA ASP A 185 3.07 30.42 30.95
C ASP A 185 3.38 31.00 29.56
N PHE A 186 2.41 31.04 28.65
CA PHE A 186 2.62 31.38 27.23
C PHE A 186 1.88 32.63 26.75
N GLY A 187 1.03 33.23 27.60
CA GLY A 187 0.22 34.40 27.26
C GLY A 187 -1.10 34.05 26.57
N SER A 188 -1.89 35.08 26.27
CA SER A 188 -3.26 34.95 25.76
C SER A 188 -3.39 35.01 24.23
N ASN A 189 -2.28 35.01 23.49
CA ASN A 189 -2.32 35.02 22.02
C ASN A 189 -2.50 33.60 21.47
N CYS A 190 -3.71 33.04 21.63
CA CYS A 190 -4.04 31.66 21.30
C CYS A 190 -3.68 31.32 19.84
N LEU A 191 -4.12 32.15 18.90
CA LEU A 191 -3.89 31.95 17.45
C LEU A 191 -2.43 32.15 17.02
N GLY A 192 -1.56 32.61 17.92
CA GLY A 192 -0.11 32.65 17.66
C GLY A 192 0.52 31.25 17.65
N CYS A 193 -0.11 30.29 18.33
CA CYS A 193 0.33 28.90 18.39
C CYS A 193 -0.76 27.92 17.95
N HIS A 194 -2.03 28.12 18.27
CA HIS A 194 -3.08 27.15 17.95
C HIS A 194 -3.67 27.38 16.56
N ASP A 195 -3.55 26.36 15.70
CA ASP A 195 -4.07 26.36 14.33
C ASP A 195 -5.40 25.59 14.18
N GLY A 196 -5.97 25.07 15.27
CA GLY A 196 -7.21 24.28 15.27
C GLY A 196 -7.08 22.84 14.75
N GLN A 197 -5.88 22.38 14.38
CA GLN A 197 -5.56 21.00 13.98
C GLN A 197 -4.92 20.17 15.10
N ASP A 198 -4.85 20.72 16.32
CA ASP A 198 -4.07 20.17 17.44
C ASP A 198 -2.55 20.15 17.14
N ARG A 199 -2.10 21.03 16.25
CA ARG A 199 -0.68 21.28 15.96
C ARG A 199 -0.37 22.71 16.32
N MET A 200 0.68 22.94 17.12
CA MET A 200 1.08 24.31 17.38
C MET A 200 1.81 24.89 16.16
N ILE A 201 1.21 25.86 15.47
CA ILE A 201 1.87 26.59 14.39
C ILE A 201 3.02 27.42 14.98
N ASN A 202 4.22 27.24 14.45
CA ASN A 202 5.44 27.99 14.81
C ASN A 202 6.00 27.80 16.24
N PHE A 203 5.46 26.89 17.07
CA PHE A 203 6.10 26.57 18.34
C PHE A 203 7.27 25.61 18.13
N ASP A 204 8.48 26.14 18.28
CA ASP A 204 9.72 25.37 18.13
C ASP A 204 10.23 24.87 19.50
N HIS A 205 10.10 23.56 19.74
CA HIS A 205 10.61 22.91 20.95
C HIS A 205 12.13 23.03 21.09
N GLY A 206 12.88 23.26 20.00
CA GLY A 206 14.32 23.48 20.04
C GLY A 206 14.74 24.68 20.89
N GLN A 207 13.82 25.61 21.16
CA GLN A 207 14.06 26.75 22.06
C GLN A 207 13.98 26.37 23.55
N THR A 208 13.46 25.17 23.88
CA THR A 208 13.21 24.73 25.28
C THR A 208 14.32 23.86 25.86
N GLY A 209 15.37 23.60 25.07
CA GLY A 209 16.50 22.74 25.45
C GLY A 209 16.23 21.24 25.35
N PHE A 210 15.05 20.83 24.89
CA PHE A 210 14.75 19.46 24.50
C PHE A 210 14.13 19.48 23.09
N ILE A 211 14.92 19.09 22.09
CA ILE A 211 14.46 19.05 20.69
C ILE A 211 13.59 17.80 20.53
N LEU A 212 12.38 17.96 20.02
CA LEU A 212 11.53 16.83 19.63
C LEU A 212 12.06 16.21 18.33
N ASP A 213 13.03 15.31 18.44
CA ASP A 213 13.53 14.51 17.33
C ASP A 213 12.92 13.10 17.33
N GLY A 214 12.86 12.50 16.14
CA GLY A 214 12.52 11.08 15.98
C GLY A 214 11.13 10.76 16.49
N GLN A 215 11.02 9.75 17.35
CA GLN A 215 9.75 9.31 17.91
C GLN A 215 9.13 10.35 18.86
N HIS A 216 9.95 11.19 19.51
CA HIS A 216 9.44 12.27 20.38
C HIS A 216 8.70 13.37 19.59
N GLY A 217 8.90 13.47 18.27
CA GLY A 217 8.11 14.38 17.42
C GLY A 217 6.68 13.92 17.14
N GLN A 218 6.33 12.68 17.50
CA GLN A 218 5.03 12.07 17.19
C GLN A 218 4.13 11.84 18.41
N ILE A 219 4.64 12.10 19.63
CA ILE A 219 3.89 11.90 20.87
C ILE A 219 3.01 13.13 21.18
N LYS A 220 1.92 12.91 21.90
CA LYS A 220 1.05 13.99 22.35
C LYS A 220 1.73 14.78 23.47
N CYS A 221 1.42 16.07 23.57
CA CYS A 221 1.97 16.96 24.61
C CYS A 221 1.79 16.37 26.03
N THR A 222 0.65 15.73 26.29
CA THR A 222 0.28 15.12 27.58
C THR A 222 1.13 13.89 27.95
N GLU A 223 1.83 13.28 27.00
CA GLU A 223 2.73 12.15 27.27
C GLU A 223 4.00 12.61 28.00
N CYS A 224 4.45 13.83 27.73
CA CYS A 224 5.59 14.48 28.40
C CYS A 224 5.13 15.38 29.55
N HIS A 225 4.19 16.29 29.28
CA HIS A 225 3.72 17.30 30.23
C HIS A 225 2.62 16.74 31.14
N LYS A 226 3.03 15.87 32.06
CA LYS A 226 2.14 15.22 33.04
C LYS A 226 1.74 16.22 34.13
N ASN A 227 0.49 16.13 34.60
CA ASN A 227 -0.09 16.93 35.70
C ASN A 227 -0.23 18.44 35.41
N ASP A 228 -0.65 18.79 34.19
CA ASP A 228 -0.98 20.17 33.77
C ASP A 228 0.17 21.18 33.92
N THR A 229 1.40 20.71 34.18
CA THR A 229 2.59 21.55 34.32
C THR A 229 3.46 21.37 33.08
N ILE A 230 3.60 22.46 32.32
CA ILE A 230 4.41 22.47 31.09
C ILE A 230 5.85 22.88 31.42
N LYS A 231 6.02 23.79 32.39
CA LYS A 231 7.33 24.14 32.96
C LYS A 231 7.89 22.97 33.77
N ASP A 232 9.21 22.78 33.71
CA ASP A 232 9.95 21.76 34.47
C ASP A 232 9.68 20.29 34.09
N THR A 233 9.26 20.04 32.84
CA THR A 233 9.20 18.68 32.32
C THR A 233 10.61 18.05 32.28
N PRO A 234 10.79 16.82 32.81
CA PRO A 234 12.07 16.14 32.81
C PRO A 234 12.64 15.97 31.40
N LYS A 235 13.96 16.09 31.27
CA LYS A 235 14.66 16.07 29.98
C LYS A 235 15.64 14.91 29.84
N GLU A 236 15.95 14.23 30.93
CA GLU A 236 16.87 13.09 30.92
C GLU A 236 16.13 11.82 30.50
N CYS A 237 16.77 10.97 29.68
CA CYS A 237 16.16 9.75 29.16
C CYS A 237 15.60 8.86 30.28
N LYS A 238 16.37 8.69 31.36
CA LYS A 238 16.03 7.83 32.52
C LYS A 238 14.81 8.29 33.32
N ASP A 239 14.46 9.58 33.23
CA ASP A 239 13.33 10.12 34.00
C ASP A 239 11.98 9.71 33.35
N CYS A 240 12.02 9.25 32.10
CA CYS A 240 10.87 8.76 31.34
C CYS A 240 11.00 7.29 30.94
N HIS A 241 12.21 6.81 30.65
CA HIS A 241 12.49 5.46 30.18
C HIS A 241 13.24 4.68 31.25
N ASN A 242 12.62 3.60 31.72
CA ASN A 242 13.26 2.69 32.66
C ASN A 242 14.29 1.83 31.94
N GLU A 243 15.45 1.67 32.56
CA GLU A 243 16.46 0.73 32.11
C GLU A 243 15.89 -0.71 32.10
N PRO A 244 16.01 -1.45 31.00
CA PRO A 244 15.52 -2.82 30.94
C PRO A 244 16.38 -3.73 31.84
N THR A 245 15.77 -4.76 32.42
CA THR A 245 16.45 -5.70 33.33
C THR A 245 17.67 -6.38 32.70
N MET A 246 17.68 -6.56 31.38
CA MET A 246 18.82 -7.11 30.63
C MET A 246 20.11 -6.25 30.72
N HIS A 247 19.99 -4.96 31.02
CA HIS A 247 21.11 -4.02 31.21
C HIS A 247 21.60 -3.94 32.67
N GLN A 248 20.93 -4.61 33.60
CA GLN A 248 21.14 -4.41 35.03
C GLN A 248 22.61 -4.55 35.44
N GLY A 249 23.19 -3.45 35.93
CA GLY A 249 24.56 -3.40 36.45
C GLY A 249 25.65 -3.29 35.38
N LEU A 250 25.30 -3.08 34.11
CA LEU A 250 26.25 -3.03 33.00
C LEU A 250 26.61 -1.61 32.54
N PHE A 251 25.70 -0.64 32.63
CA PHE A 251 25.89 0.69 32.06
C PHE A 251 25.59 1.83 33.06
N GLU A 252 26.32 2.95 32.95
CA GLU A 252 26.17 4.11 33.84
C GLU A 252 25.03 5.08 33.44
N GLN A 253 23.81 4.56 33.19
CA GLN A 253 22.58 5.35 32.90
C GLN A 253 22.69 6.44 31.81
N THR A 254 23.68 6.35 30.92
CA THR A 254 23.89 7.24 29.77
C THR A 254 23.37 6.59 28.50
N CYS A 255 22.03 6.60 28.36
CA CYS A 255 21.31 5.89 27.29
C CYS A 255 21.69 6.37 25.89
N ASP A 256 22.02 7.66 25.75
CA ASP A 256 22.33 8.36 24.50
C ASP A 256 23.67 7.93 23.87
N THR A 257 24.54 7.27 24.64
CA THR A 257 25.75 6.64 24.11
C THR A 257 25.41 5.51 23.11
N CYS A 258 24.32 4.78 23.37
CA CYS A 258 23.94 3.60 22.62
C CYS A 258 22.61 3.75 21.88
N HIS A 259 21.71 4.60 22.35
CA HIS A 259 20.36 4.73 21.81
C HIS A 259 20.12 6.16 21.33
N THR A 260 19.19 6.33 20.40
CA THR A 260 18.84 7.65 19.87
C THR A 260 17.35 7.89 19.98
N ALA A 261 16.92 9.14 19.92
CA ALA A 261 15.49 9.47 19.90
C ALA A 261 14.75 8.98 18.64
N GLN A 262 15.48 8.48 17.62
CA GLN A 262 14.90 7.80 16.46
C GLN A 262 14.39 6.39 16.78
N SER A 263 15.14 5.63 17.57
CA SER A 263 14.82 4.26 17.97
C SER A 263 15.78 3.74 19.05
N TRP A 264 15.30 2.81 19.88
CA TRP A 264 16.12 2.02 20.81
C TRP A 264 16.96 0.95 20.09
N LEU A 265 16.49 0.45 18.94
CA LEU A 265 17.16 -0.57 18.14
C LEU A 265 17.27 -0.12 16.67
N PRO A 266 18.40 -0.42 15.99
CA PRO A 266 19.63 -1.01 16.53
C PRO A 266 20.36 -0.05 17.48
N ALA A 267 21.07 -0.60 18.47
CA ALA A 267 21.91 0.20 19.37
C ALA A 267 23.19 0.61 18.65
N ASN A 268 23.84 1.69 19.07
CA ASN A 268 25.15 2.10 18.62
C ASN A 268 26.21 1.58 19.60
N LEU A 269 27.17 0.81 19.11
CA LEU A 269 28.33 0.35 19.86
C LEU A 269 29.58 0.83 19.12
N ASP A 270 30.35 1.72 19.75
CA ASP A 270 31.59 2.30 19.20
C ASP A 270 31.45 2.92 17.79
N GLY A 271 30.31 3.54 17.50
CA GLY A 271 30.04 4.19 16.21
C GLY A 271 29.45 3.24 15.14
N GLN A 272 29.11 2.01 15.50
CA GLN A 272 28.46 1.05 14.61
C GLN A 272 27.10 0.62 15.13
N PHE A 273 26.12 0.54 14.23
CA PHE A 273 24.82 -0.04 14.56
C PHE A 273 24.97 -1.53 14.83
N PHE A 274 24.52 -1.95 16.00
CA PHE A 274 24.57 -3.30 16.51
C PHE A 274 23.17 -3.82 16.83
N GLU A 275 22.89 -4.99 16.29
CA GLU A 275 21.78 -5.86 16.64
C GLU A 275 22.29 -7.30 16.60
N HIS A 276 21.96 -8.13 17.59
CA HIS A 276 22.48 -9.51 17.68
C HIS A 276 22.23 -10.28 16.38
N PHE A 277 20.98 -10.41 15.94
CA PHE A 277 20.67 -11.18 14.72
C PHE A 277 21.32 -10.55 13.48
N GLY A 278 21.18 -9.24 13.29
CA GLY A 278 21.73 -8.55 12.12
C GLY A 278 23.27 -8.55 12.04
N THR A 279 23.95 -8.63 13.19
CA THR A 279 25.43 -8.53 13.25
C THR A 279 26.10 -9.90 13.38
N THR A 280 25.54 -10.81 14.17
CA THR A 280 26.15 -12.12 14.47
C THR A 280 25.42 -13.28 13.80
N GLY A 281 24.22 -13.06 13.27
CA GLY A 281 23.34 -14.13 12.78
C GLY A 281 22.62 -14.90 13.90
N PHE A 282 22.84 -14.53 15.17
CA PHE A 282 22.22 -15.18 16.32
C PHE A 282 21.11 -14.29 16.91
N SER A 283 19.89 -14.78 16.89
CA SER A 283 18.71 -14.10 17.43
C SER A 283 18.53 -14.40 18.92
N LEU A 284 18.23 -13.35 19.68
CA LEU A 284 17.92 -13.48 21.09
C LEU A 284 16.45 -13.77 21.37
N VAL A 285 15.59 -13.96 20.35
CA VAL A 285 14.13 -14.03 20.57
C VAL A 285 13.73 -15.18 21.53
N LEU A 286 14.43 -16.32 21.47
CA LEU A 286 14.26 -17.47 22.38
C LEU A 286 15.26 -17.48 23.55
N HIS A 287 16.13 -16.47 23.64
CA HIS A 287 17.18 -16.34 24.65
C HIS A 287 16.99 -15.09 25.51
N GLN A 288 15.73 -14.70 25.76
CA GLN A 288 15.37 -13.62 26.67
C GLN A 288 15.26 -14.09 28.12
N VAL A 289 14.90 -15.36 28.31
CA VAL A 289 14.79 -16.02 29.61
C VAL A 289 15.38 -17.42 29.56
N ASP A 290 15.83 -17.92 30.71
CA ASP A 290 16.33 -19.28 30.85
C ASP A 290 15.20 -20.31 31.02
N TYR A 291 15.56 -21.59 31.17
CA TYR A 291 14.62 -22.69 31.38
C TYR A 291 13.83 -22.59 32.70
N SER A 292 14.27 -21.76 33.64
CA SER A 292 13.58 -21.44 34.90
C SER A 292 12.79 -20.12 34.83
N ASN A 293 12.64 -19.56 33.62
CA ASN A 293 11.96 -18.31 33.34
C ASN A 293 12.58 -17.09 34.06
N GLN A 294 13.89 -17.13 34.33
CA GLN A 294 14.68 -15.98 34.78
C GLN A 294 15.24 -15.22 33.58
N VAL A 295 15.31 -13.89 33.66
CA VAL A 295 15.83 -13.06 32.57
C VAL A 295 17.30 -13.38 32.31
N ILE A 296 17.63 -13.64 31.05
CA ILE A 296 19.02 -13.76 30.58
C ILE A 296 19.56 -12.34 30.40
N THR A 297 20.51 -11.96 31.24
CA THR A 297 21.29 -10.72 31.12
C THR A 297 22.49 -10.94 30.20
N CYS A 298 23.15 -9.86 29.75
CA CYS A 298 24.30 -9.98 28.85
C CYS A 298 25.40 -10.86 29.47
N THR A 299 25.65 -10.75 30.78
CA THR A 299 26.71 -11.51 31.47
C THR A 299 26.49 -13.02 31.50
N ASN A 300 25.25 -13.47 31.31
CA ASN A 300 24.94 -14.90 31.19
C ASN A 300 25.54 -15.51 29.91
N CYS A 301 25.64 -14.73 28.81
CA CYS A 301 26.23 -15.15 27.54
C CYS A 301 27.67 -14.65 27.36
N HIS A 302 27.97 -13.49 27.94
CA HIS A 302 29.19 -12.70 27.82
C HIS A 302 29.88 -12.54 29.19
N PRO A 303 30.42 -13.62 29.78
CA PRO A 303 30.94 -13.59 31.15
C PRO A 303 32.24 -12.77 31.29
N ASN A 304 32.97 -12.54 30.18
CA ASN A 304 34.26 -11.86 30.19
C ASN A 304 34.21 -10.47 29.54
N ASP A 305 33.58 -10.37 28.37
CA ASP A 305 33.43 -9.13 27.60
C ASP A 305 32.22 -9.22 26.67
N LEU A 306 31.70 -8.08 26.21
CA LEU A 306 30.53 -8.00 25.33
C LEU A 306 30.82 -8.33 23.85
N GLN A 307 32.07 -8.58 23.48
CA GLN A 307 32.48 -8.80 22.09
C GLN A 307 32.55 -10.27 21.73
N THR A 308 32.77 -11.14 22.71
CA THR A 308 33.01 -12.56 22.50
C THR A 308 32.14 -13.43 23.41
N THR A 309 31.77 -14.60 22.90
CA THR A 309 31.10 -15.67 23.64
C THR A 309 31.85 -16.97 23.40
N ASP A 310 32.23 -17.66 24.47
CA ASP A 310 32.75 -19.03 24.38
C ASP A 310 31.57 -19.99 24.20
N VAL A 311 31.68 -20.91 23.25
CA VAL A 311 30.67 -21.94 22.99
C VAL A 311 30.40 -22.85 24.20
N LYS A 312 31.35 -22.91 25.16
CA LYS A 312 31.13 -23.58 26.45
C LYS A 312 29.93 -23.04 27.20
N VAL A 313 29.62 -21.75 27.09
CA VAL A 313 28.45 -21.16 27.75
C VAL A 313 27.16 -21.80 27.24
N CYS A 314 27.05 -21.99 25.92
CA CYS A 314 25.92 -22.70 25.30
C CYS A 314 25.85 -24.14 25.81
N ILE A 315 26.98 -24.86 25.81
CA ILE A 315 27.04 -26.26 26.21
C ILE A 315 26.65 -26.41 27.68
N GLU A 316 27.21 -25.61 28.57
CA GLU A 316 26.95 -25.67 30.01
C GLU A 316 25.49 -25.35 30.32
N CYS A 317 24.90 -24.35 29.66
CA CYS A 317 23.50 -23.98 29.85
C CYS A 317 22.55 -25.06 29.30
N HIS A 318 22.70 -25.47 28.04
CA HIS A 318 21.80 -26.47 27.43
C HIS A 318 21.98 -27.87 28.03
N SER A 319 23.17 -28.23 28.50
CA SER A 319 23.40 -29.54 29.14
C SER A 319 22.75 -29.63 30.53
N GLN A 320 22.47 -28.50 31.19
CA GLN A 320 21.67 -28.49 32.43
C GLN A 320 20.21 -28.88 32.15
N GLN A 321 19.70 -28.56 30.95
CA GLN A 321 18.35 -28.93 30.56
C GLN A 321 18.26 -30.39 30.11
N ASP A 322 19.14 -30.83 29.21
CA ASP A 322 19.18 -32.22 28.75
C ASP A 322 20.62 -32.66 28.44
N THR A 323 21.25 -33.27 29.44
CA THR A 323 22.63 -33.75 29.33
C THR A 323 22.77 -34.89 28.30
N ALA A 324 21.78 -35.78 28.22
CA ALA A 324 21.85 -36.93 27.33
C ALA A 324 21.76 -36.48 25.86
N PHE A 325 20.77 -35.65 25.55
CA PHE A 325 20.63 -35.06 24.23
C PHE A 325 21.87 -34.27 23.83
N MET A 326 22.35 -33.35 24.68
CA MET A 326 23.50 -32.52 24.35
C MET A 326 24.78 -33.33 24.14
N SER A 327 24.99 -34.41 24.90
CA SER A 327 26.13 -35.31 24.71
C SER A 327 26.08 -36.00 23.34
N ASP A 328 24.95 -36.62 23.01
CA ASP A 328 24.76 -37.32 21.74
C ASP A 328 24.82 -36.36 20.54
N HIS A 329 24.25 -35.16 20.69
CA HIS A 329 24.21 -34.14 19.66
C HIS A 329 25.61 -33.60 19.34
N GLN A 330 26.40 -33.27 20.37
CA GLN A 330 27.79 -32.83 20.19
C GLN A 330 28.66 -33.91 19.54
N GLN A 331 28.45 -35.18 19.88
CA GLN A 331 29.21 -36.28 19.27
C GLN A 331 28.89 -36.45 17.78
N GLN A 332 27.63 -36.26 17.38
CA GLN A 332 27.18 -36.45 16.00
C GLN A 332 27.48 -35.25 15.10
N PHE A 333 27.30 -34.03 15.62
CA PHE A 333 27.32 -32.79 14.82
C PHE A 333 28.45 -31.82 15.19
N GLY A 334 29.19 -32.10 16.25
CA GLY A 334 30.26 -31.23 16.75
C GLY A 334 29.75 -30.10 17.65
N VAL A 335 30.66 -29.19 18.02
CA VAL A 335 30.38 -28.09 18.97
C VAL A 335 30.19 -26.73 18.29
N ALA A 336 30.23 -26.67 16.96
CA ALA A 336 30.10 -25.42 16.22
C ALA A 336 28.61 -25.02 16.07
N CYS A 337 27.92 -24.80 17.19
CA CYS A 337 26.46 -24.65 17.25
C CYS A 337 25.93 -23.61 16.26
N MET A 338 26.56 -22.42 16.20
CA MET A 338 26.12 -21.30 15.37
C MET A 338 26.26 -21.52 13.85
N VAL A 339 26.90 -22.61 13.41
CA VAL A 339 26.89 -23.01 11.99
C VAL A 339 25.48 -23.41 11.56
N CYS A 340 24.71 -23.98 12.48
CA CYS A 340 23.38 -24.50 12.26
C CYS A 340 22.30 -23.84 13.14
N HIS A 341 22.63 -23.19 14.26
CA HIS A 341 21.63 -22.57 15.14
C HIS A 341 21.71 -21.05 15.07
N ASP A 342 20.59 -20.44 14.68
CA ASP A 342 20.41 -18.98 14.58
C ASP A 342 19.71 -18.37 15.82
N GLY A 343 19.56 -19.14 16.89
CA GLY A 343 18.90 -18.70 18.11
C GLY A 343 17.36 -18.67 18.06
N VAL A 344 16.73 -19.16 16.99
CA VAL A 344 15.24 -19.27 16.90
C VAL A 344 14.73 -20.70 16.67
N ASP A 345 15.52 -21.71 17.04
CA ASP A 345 15.19 -23.15 16.88
C ASP A 345 14.95 -23.58 15.42
N ARG A 346 15.67 -22.95 14.48
CA ARG A 346 15.73 -23.37 13.07
C ARG A 346 17.17 -23.66 12.67
N LEU A 347 17.33 -24.62 11.76
CA LEU A 347 18.63 -24.91 11.16
C LEU A 347 18.99 -23.78 10.19
N SER A 348 19.99 -22.96 10.51
CA SER A 348 20.56 -21.98 9.60
C SER A 348 21.21 -22.67 8.39
N ASN A 349 21.01 -22.09 7.20
CA ASN A 349 21.63 -22.53 5.94
C ASN A 349 21.23 -23.94 5.41
N PHE A 350 20.16 -24.57 5.91
CA PHE A 350 19.58 -25.77 5.30
C PHE A 350 18.53 -25.38 4.24
N ASP A 351 18.83 -25.67 2.96
CA ASP A 351 17.93 -25.33 1.85
C ASP A 351 17.23 -26.58 1.28
N HIS A 352 15.90 -26.62 1.44
CA HIS A 352 15.03 -27.68 0.93
C HIS A 352 15.04 -27.78 -0.59
N VAL A 353 15.37 -26.70 -1.33
CA VAL A 353 15.33 -26.68 -2.80
C VAL A 353 16.23 -27.74 -3.44
N ASN A 354 17.31 -28.11 -2.75
CA ASN A 354 18.29 -29.08 -3.25
C ASN A 354 17.81 -30.54 -3.14
N PHE A 355 16.69 -30.79 -2.45
CA PHE A 355 16.18 -32.13 -2.18
C PHE A 355 14.69 -32.26 -2.55
N PHE A 356 13.86 -31.39 -2.00
CA PHE A 356 12.43 -31.33 -2.25
C PHE A 356 11.95 -29.87 -2.11
N PRO A 357 11.75 -29.15 -3.24
CA PRO A 357 11.26 -27.78 -3.20
C PRO A 357 9.90 -27.69 -2.50
N LEU A 358 9.82 -26.89 -1.44
CA LEU A 358 8.59 -26.66 -0.69
C LEU A 358 7.69 -25.66 -1.43
N GLU A 359 7.12 -26.11 -2.54
CA GLU A 359 6.25 -25.30 -3.41
C GLU A 359 4.77 -25.64 -3.21
N GLY A 360 3.90 -24.72 -3.65
CA GLY A 360 2.45 -24.87 -3.56
C GLY A 360 1.96 -25.14 -2.14
N LYS A 361 1.19 -26.21 -1.94
CA LYS A 361 0.64 -26.59 -0.63
C LYS A 361 1.67 -27.15 0.34
N HIS A 362 2.84 -27.56 -0.15
CA HIS A 362 3.92 -28.04 0.71
C HIS A 362 4.69 -26.89 1.39
N ALA A 363 4.58 -25.65 0.87
CA ALA A 363 5.22 -24.47 1.45
C ALA A 363 4.79 -24.18 2.90
N SER A 364 3.57 -24.58 3.27
CA SER A 364 3.01 -24.39 4.61
C SER A 364 2.88 -25.70 5.40
N ALA A 365 3.50 -26.79 4.95
CA ALA A 365 3.46 -28.06 5.66
C ALA A 365 4.28 -27.98 6.95
N GLN A 366 3.77 -28.58 8.03
CA GLN A 366 4.54 -28.70 9.27
C GLN A 366 5.60 -29.79 9.12
N CYS A 367 6.75 -29.65 9.78
CA CYS A 367 7.90 -30.54 9.64
C CYS A 367 7.53 -32.01 9.83
N GLU A 368 6.70 -32.33 10.82
CA GLU A 368 6.30 -33.68 11.20
C GLU A 368 5.38 -34.34 10.17
N GLN A 369 4.76 -33.56 9.27
CA GLN A 369 3.94 -34.10 8.18
C GLN A 369 4.80 -34.83 7.14
N CYS A 370 6.08 -34.47 7.03
CA CYS A 370 7.05 -35.13 6.16
C CYS A 370 8.07 -35.96 6.95
N HIS A 371 8.49 -35.46 8.11
CA HIS A 371 9.51 -36.06 8.98
C HIS A 371 8.87 -36.74 10.18
N ALA A 372 8.18 -37.85 9.91
CA ALA A 372 7.56 -38.65 10.95
C ALA A 372 8.60 -39.09 12.00
N ASN A 373 8.25 -38.95 13.29
CA ASN A 373 9.12 -39.26 14.43
C ASN A 373 10.46 -38.50 14.43
N GLN A 374 10.51 -37.30 13.84
CA GLN A 374 11.71 -36.45 13.77
C GLN A 374 12.88 -37.12 13.04
N VAL A 375 12.58 -38.02 12.10
CA VAL A 375 13.58 -38.63 11.21
C VAL A 375 13.73 -37.76 9.96
N TYR A 376 14.79 -36.97 9.92
CA TYR A 376 15.03 -36.00 8.83
C TYR A 376 15.78 -36.57 7.62
N ARG A 377 16.48 -37.70 7.79
CA ARG A 377 17.26 -38.32 6.71
C ARG A 377 16.47 -39.43 6.01
N GLY A 378 16.41 -39.36 4.68
CA GLY A 378 15.84 -40.42 3.85
C GLY A 378 14.33 -40.34 3.62
N THR A 379 13.70 -39.20 3.96
CA THR A 379 12.31 -38.93 3.60
C THR A 379 12.15 -38.98 2.08
N SER A 380 11.18 -39.78 1.61
CA SER A 380 10.92 -39.96 0.17
C SER A 380 10.42 -38.68 -0.48
N THR A 381 10.90 -38.39 -1.69
CA THR A 381 10.45 -37.27 -2.53
C THR A 381 9.40 -37.69 -3.57
N GLU A 382 9.11 -38.99 -3.67
CA GLU A 382 8.11 -39.54 -4.57
C GLU A 382 6.67 -39.29 -4.06
N CYS A 383 5.82 -38.67 -4.89
CA CYS A 383 4.48 -38.22 -4.50
C CYS A 383 3.62 -39.33 -3.89
N TRP A 384 3.70 -40.54 -4.46
CA TRP A 384 2.84 -41.67 -4.09
C TRP A 384 3.13 -42.24 -2.68
N GLN A 385 4.32 -41.96 -2.13
CA GLN A 385 4.68 -42.40 -0.78
C GLN A 385 3.96 -41.60 0.31
N CYS A 386 3.56 -40.37 0.00
CA CYS A 386 2.78 -39.51 0.90
C CYS A 386 1.30 -39.42 0.47
N HIS A 387 1.03 -39.50 -0.84
CA HIS A 387 -0.30 -39.39 -1.43
C HIS A 387 -0.68 -40.67 -2.15
N LYS A 388 -1.51 -41.49 -1.51
CA LYS A 388 -2.00 -42.73 -2.11
C LYS A 388 -2.75 -42.44 -3.43
N GLU A 389 -2.44 -43.21 -4.46
CA GLU A 389 -3.14 -43.15 -5.75
C GLU A 389 -4.64 -43.41 -5.56
N PRO A 390 -5.53 -42.56 -6.11
CA PRO A 390 -6.97 -42.75 -5.99
C PRO A 390 -7.45 -43.88 -6.91
N ASP A 391 -8.53 -44.57 -6.52
CA ASP A 391 -9.05 -45.75 -7.25
C ASP A 391 -9.39 -45.45 -8.73
N ILE A 392 -9.77 -44.21 -9.04
CA ILE A 392 -10.08 -43.76 -10.40
C ILE A 392 -8.86 -43.76 -11.35
N HIS A 393 -7.64 -43.81 -10.82
CA HIS A 393 -6.39 -43.81 -11.61
C HIS A 393 -5.77 -45.19 -11.77
N VAL A 394 -6.14 -46.14 -10.91
CA VAL A 394 -5.47 -47.43 -10.77
C VAL A 394 -5.47 -48.17 -12.11
N GLY A 395 -4.26 -48.48 -12.60
CA GLY A 395 -4.06 -49.19 -13.86
C GLY A 395 -4.20 -48.35 -15.13
N VAL A 396 -4.45 -47.04 -15.00
CA VAL A 396 -4.69 -46.12 -16.13
C VAL A 396 -3.53 -45.14 -16.34
N PHE A 397 -3.04 -44.49 -15.27
CA PHE A 397 -2.06 -43.40 -15.36
C PHE A 397 -0.68 -43.69 -14.72
N GLY A 398 -0.60 -44.65 -13.80
CA GLY A 398 0.64 -45.00 -13.08
C GLY A 398 1.12 -43.93 -12.09
N LEU A 399 2.34 -44.09 -11.57
CA LEU A 399 2.86 -43.28 -10.44
C LEU A 399 3.55 -41.96 -10.84
N LYS A 400 3.43 -41.52 -12.10
CA LYS A 400 4.05 -40.28 -12.61
C LYS A 400 3.13 -39.08 -12.44
N CYS A 401 2.75 -38.81 -11.19
CA CYS A 401 1.75 -37.80 -10.83
C CYS A 401 2.04 -36.40 -11.40
N TYR A 402 3.32 -36.01 -11.49
CA TYR A 402 3.75 -34.68 -11.95
C TYR A 402 3.50 -34.41 -13.44
N TYR A 403 3.14 -35.42 -14.24
CA TYR A 403 2.71 -35.21 -15.62
C TYR A 403 1.35 -34.50 -15.71
N CYS A 404 0.50 -34.64 -14.68
CA CYS A 404 -0.86 -34.11 -14.68
C CYS A 404 -1.15 -33.14 -13.52
N HIS A 405 -0.44 -33.30 -12.40
CA HIS A 405 -0.68 -32.54 -11.16
C HIS A 405 0.47 -31.60 -10.83
N THR A 406 0.18 -30.61 -9.98
CA THR A 406 1.18 -29.68 -9.42
C THR A 406 1.19 -29.78 -7.90
N ALA A 407 2.20 -29.20 -7.25
CA ALA A 407 2.23 -29.10 -5.80
C ALA A 407 1.13 -28.17 -5.24
N ASP A 408 0.42 -27.41 -6.08
CA ASP A 408 -0.59 -26.43 -5.67
C ASP A 408 -1.98 -27.07 -5.47
N VAL A 409 -2.40 -27.92 -6.41
CA VAL A 409 -3.73 -28.54 -6.43
C VAL A 409 -3.70 -29.89 -7.17
N TRP A 410 -4.51 -30.83 -6.68
CA TRP A 410 -4.78 -32.09 -7.39
C TRP A 410 -5.84 -31.93 -8.49
N SER A 411 -6.76 -30.97 -8.37
CA SER A 411 -7.84 -30.73 -9.33
C SER A 411 -8.02 -29.22 -9.60
N PRO A 412 -8.21 -28.81 -10.87
CA PRO A 412 -8.20 -29.64 -12.08
C PRO A 412 -6.79 -30.13 -12.42
N ALA A 413 -6.69 -31.36 -12.93
CA ALA A 413 -5.44 -31.88 -13.51
C ALA A 413 -5.34 -31.42 -14.97
N THR A 414 -4.13 -31.13 -15.44
CA THR A 414 -3.87 -30.76 -16.84
C THR A 414 -2.65 -31.52 -17.31
N LEU A 415 -2.65 -32.08 -18.51
CA LEU A 415 -1.48 -32.74 -19.07
C LEU A 415 -0.37 -31.70 -19.30
N ARG A 416 0.66 -31.73 -18.45
CA ARG A 416 1.79 -30.79 -18.44
C ARG A 416 2.99 -31.32 -19.22
N GLN A 417 3.14 -32.63 -19.24
CA GLN A 417 4.23 -33.31 -19.92
C GLN A 417 3.69 -34.51 -20.67
N HIS A 418 4.07 -34.60 -21.94
CA HIS A 418 3.78 -35.74 -22.79
C HIS A 418 4.96 -35.94 -23.75
N ASN A 419 5.38 -37.18 -23.95
CA ASN A 419 6.60 -37.49 -24.72
C ASN A 419 6.39 -37.40 -26.24
N PHE A 420 5.17 -37.14 -26.69
CA PHE A 420 4.79 -36.98 -28.09
C PHE A 420 3.85 -35.77 -28.28
N PRO A 421 3.93 -35.01 -29.38
CA PRO A 421 3.05 -33.85 -29.57
C PRO A 421 1.57 -34.22 -29.65
N VAL A 422 0.73 -33.67 -28.75
CA VAL A 422 -0.72 -33.92 -28.70
C VAL A 422 -1.51 -33.21 -29.81
N ASN A 423 -0.83 -32.39 -30.61
CA ASN A 423 -1.33 -31.71 -31.79
C ASN A 423 -0.64 -32.22 -33.08
N HIS A 424 -0.14 -33.45 -33.06
CA HIS A 424 0.48 -34.06 -34.23
C HIS A 424 -0.52 -34.15 -35.40
N GLY A 425 -0.11 -33.68 -36.58
CA GLY A 425 -0.92 -33.77 -37.81
C GLY A 425 -2.01 -32.71 -37.94
N VAL A 426 -2.18 -31.80 -36.98
CA VAL A 426 -3.10 -30.65 -37.12
C VAL A 426 -2.36 -29.38 -37.54
N GLU A 427 -2.96 -28.60 -38.44
CA GLU A 427 -2.40 -27.33 -38.91
C GLU A 427 -2.55 -26.22 -37.85
N ASP A 428 -3.63 -26.25 -37.07
CA ASP A 428 -3.85 -25.33 -35.97
C ASP A 428 -3.24 -25.89 -34.67
N GLN A 429 -2.22 -25.20 -34.16
CA GLN A 429 -1.51 -25.58 -32.94
C GLN A 429 -2.38 -25.49 -31.68
N ASN A 430 -3.53 -24.83 -31.74
CA ASN A 430 -4.46 -24.70 -30.61
C ASN A 430 -5.44 -25.87 -30.49
N VAL A 431 -5.48 -26.78 -31.48
CA VAL A 431 -6.35 -27.96 -31.46
C VAL A 431 -5.58 -29.13 -30.87
N GLN A 432 -6.04 -29.66 -29.73
CA GLN A 432 -5.49 -30.87 -29.12
C GLN A 432 -6.32 -32.08 -29.57
N LEU A 433 -5.65 -33.15 -30.00
CA LEU A 433 -6.29 -34.43 -30.25
C LEU A 433 -6.80 -35.03 -28.94
N GLN A 434 -7.93 -35.75 -29.02
CA GLN A 434 -8.44 -36.49 -27.87
C GLN A 434 -7.48 -37.64 -27.55
N CYS A 435 -7.27 -37.90 -26.26
CA CYS A 435 -6.30 -38.90 -25.82
C CYS A 435 -6.60 -40.29 -26.39
N ASP A 436 -7.88 -40.63 -26.53
CA ASP A 436 -8.40 -41.90 -27.07
C ASP A 436 -8.06 -42.13 -28.56
N THR A 437 -7.64 -41.08 -29.25
CA THR A 437 -7.16 -41.16 -30.64
C THR A 437 -5.89 -42.01 -30.74
N CYS A 438 -4.99 -41.86 -29.76
CA CYS A 438 -3.73 -42.61 -29.73
C CYS A 438 -3.77 -43.71 -28.67
N HIS A 439 -4.36 -43.43 -27.52
CA HIS A 439 -4.37 -44.30 -26.35
C HIS A 439 -5.67 -45.09 -26.27
N GLY A 440 -5.61 -46.42 -26.26
CA GLY A 440 -6.80 -47.25 -26.27
C GLY A 440 -7.41 -47.39 -24.87
N THR A 441 -7.13 -48.52 -24.23
CA THR A 441 -7.72 -48.88 -22.92
C THR A 441 -7.04 -48.17 -21.74
N ASN A 442 -5.81 -47.70 -21.91
CA ASN A 442 -5.02 -46.99 -20.91
C ASN A 442 -4.08 -45.98 -21.60
N TYR A 443 -3.36 -45.17 -20.83
CA TYR A 443 -2.47 -44.12 -21.35
C TYR A 443 -1.03 -44.58 -21.61
N ILE A 444 -0.69 -45.82 -21.27
CA ILE A 444 0.67 -46.38 -21.51
C ILE A 444 0.76 -47.08 -22.87
N ASP A 445 -0.35 -47.64 -23.33
CA ASP A 445 -0.48 -48.26 -24.64
C ASP A 445 -0.92 -47.21 -25.66
N TYR A 446 -0.33 -47.27 -26.86
CA TYR A 446 -0.69 -46.35 -27.95
C TYR A 446 -0.67 -47.05 -29.31
N THR A 447 -1.40 -46.47 -30.27
CA THR A 447 -1.37 -46.88 -31.67
C THR A 447 -1.37 -45.67 -32.59
N CYS A 448 -0.59 -45.72 -33.66
CA CYS A 448 -0.56 -44.71 -34.71
C CYS A 448 -1.51 -45.05 -35.88
N TYR A 449 -2.01 -46.29 -35.91
CA TYR A 449 -2.84 -46.82 -37.01
C TYR A 449 -4.28 -46.28 -37.02
N ASN A 450 -4.65 -45.46 -36.04
CA ASN A 450 -5.96 -44.79 -36.01
C ASN A 450 -6.03 -43.56 -36.94
N CYS A 451 -4.88 -43.05 -37.42
CA CYS A 451 -4.80 -41.90 -38.31
C CYS A 451 -3.88 -42.12 -39.52
N HIS A 452 -2.82 -42.93 -39.38
CA HIS A 452 -1.99 -43.35 -40.52
C HIS A 452 -2.63 -44.54 -41.26
N ASP A 453 -2.35 -44.66 -42.56
CA ASP A 453 -3.04 -45.58 -43.47
C ASP A 453 -3.25 -46.98 -42.86
N HIS A 454 -4.48 -47.48 -42.95
CA HIS A 454 -4.97 -48.64 -42.22
C HIS A 454 -4.46 -49.98 -42.80
N GLN A 455 -3.43 -49.95 -43.64
CA GLN A 455 -2.74 -51.12 -44.16
C GLN A 455 -1.39 -51.27 -43.43
N PRO A 456 -1.34 -51.94 -42.27
CA PRO A 456 -0.09 -52.26 -41.57
C PRO A 456 0.99 -52.85 -42.48
N SER A 457 0.60 -53.57 -43.53
CA SER A 457 1.50 -54.14 -44.54
C SER A 457 2.28 -53.10 -45.33
N GLU A 458 1.69 -51.94 -45.65
CA GLU A 458 2.37 -50.88 -46.42
C GLU A 458 3.36 -50.10 -45.54
N ILE A 459 3.00 -49.86 -44.27
CA ILE A 459 3.90 -49.27 -43.27
C ILE A 459 5.08 -50.23 -43.01
N ALA A 460 4.81 -51.52 -42.82
CA ALA A 460 5.86 -52.52 -42.67
C ALA A 460 6.78 -52.58 -43.89
N GLN A 461 6.24 -52.55 -45.12
CA GLN A 461 7.02 -52.57 -46.35
C GLN A 461 7.94 -51.34 -46.49
N SER A 462 7.43 -50.14 -46.18
CA SER A 462 8.23 -48.90 -46.23
C SER A 462 9.32 -48.86 -45.16
N HIS A 463 9.06 -49.39 -43.96
CA HIS A 463 10.04 -49.44 -42.87
C HIS A 463 11.09 -50.55 -43.06
N GLN A 464 10.71 -51.68 -43.66
CA GLN A 464 11.67 -52.70 -44.12
C GLN A 464 12.64 -52.15 -45.17
N ALA A 465 12.16 -51.28 -46.06
CA ALA A 465 13.00 -50.65 -47.09
C ALA A 465 14.10 -49.74 -46.50
N VAL A 466 13.94 -49.28 -45.26
CA VAL A 466 14.94 -48.50 -44.50
C VAL A 466 15.60 -49.30 -43.36
N GLY A 467 15.44 -50.63 -43.35
CA GLY A 467 16.17 -51.53 -42.45
C GLY A 467 15.57 -51.70 -41.05
N ILE A 468 14.34 -51.25 -40.80
CA ILE A 468 13.64 -51.44 -39.53
C ILE A 468 12.94 -52.80 -39.53
N THR A 469 13.12 -53.57 -38.45
CA THR A 469 12.53 -54.92 -38.31
C THR A 469 11.06 -54.86 -37.88
N GLU A 470 10.28 -55.90 -38.15
CA GLU A 470 8.90 -56.00 -37.65
C GLU A 470 8.80 -55.94 -36.11
N GLN A 471 9.87 -56.32 -35.40
CA GLN A 471 9.93 -56.25 -33.95
C GLN A 471 10.13 -54.82 -33.42
N ASP A 472 10.88 -53.99 -34.14
CA ASP A 472 11.16 -52.61 -33.76
C ASP A 472 10.07 -51.63 -34.23
N LEU A 473 9.28 -52.04 -35.23
CA LEU A 473 8.24 -51.24 -35.88
C LEU A 473 7.16 -50.67 -34.93
N PRO A 474 6.68 -51.38 -33.88
CA PRO A 474 5.65 -50.84 -33.00
C PRO A 474 6.09 -49.64 -32.15
N ALA A 475 7.40 -49.41 -31.97
CA ALA A 475 7.94 -48.34 -31.13
C ALA A 475 8.12 -47.02 -31.89
N CYS A 476 7.08 -46.57 -32.60
CA CYS A 476 7.13 -45.43 -33.52
C CYS A 476 7.76 -44.18 -32.89
N THR A 477 7.43 -43.87 -31.63
CA THR A 477 7.91 -42.66 -30.93
C THR A 477 9.41 -42.66 -30.64
N LYS A 478 10.06 -43.83 -30.67
CA LYS A 478 11.53 -43.94 -30.51
C LYS A 478 12.27 -43.37 -31.72
N CYS A 479 11.70 -43.54 -32.91
CA CYS A 479 12.27 -43.05 -34.17
C CYS A 479 11.63 -41.74 -34.63
N HIS A 480 10.39 -41.47 -34.22
CA HIS A 480 9.63 -40.27 -34.58
C HIS A 480 9.12 -39.51 -33.35
N PRO A 481 10.00 -39.01 -32.45
CA PRO A 481 9.58 -38.35 -31.21
C PRO A 481 8.79 -37.04 -31.46
N ALA A 482 9.02 -36.38 -32.60
CA ALA A 482 8.32 -35.17 -33.01
C ALA A 482 7.11 -35.44 -33.93
N GLY A 483 6.80 -36.70 -34.23
CA GLY A 483 5.72 -37.06 -35.17
C GLY A 483 5.97 -36.53 -36.58
N LYS A 484 7.19 -36.64 -37.11
CA LYS A 484 7.51 -36.26 -38.50
C LYS A 484 8.19 -37.42 -39.20
N ILE A 485 7.78 -37.69 -40.44
CA ILE A 485 8.29 -38.80 -41.26
C ILE A 485 9.76 -38.59 -41.65
N ILE A 486 10.27 -37.36 -41.58
CA ILE A 486 11.60 -37.00 -42.08
C ILE A 486 12.56 -36.68 -40.93
N GLU A 487 12.92 -37.65 -40.10
CA GLU A 487 14.12 -37.56 -39.25
C GLU A 487 14.79 -38.94 -39.11
N SER A 488 15.27 -39.51 -40.23
CA SER A 488 16.29 -40.57 -40.20
C SER A 488 17.60 -40.16 -40.87
N GLN A 489 17.79 -38.86 -41.17
CA GLN A 489 19.10 -38.38 -41.65
C GLN A 489 20.06 -37.97 -40.53
N GLN A 490 19.67 -38.03 -39.24
CA GLN A 490 20.56 -37.74 -38.12
C GLN A 490 20.25 -38.61 -36.90
N ALA A 491 20.68 -39.87 -36.94
CA ALA A 491 21.17 -40.57 -35.75
C ALA A 491 22.57 -41.12 -36.11
N PRO A 492 23.56 -41.04 -35.20
CA PRO A 492 24.96 -41.38 -35.49
C PRO A 492 25.18 -42.81 -35.96
#